data_AF-A0A9F2RDD8-F1
#
_entry.id   AF-A0A9F2RDD8-F1
#
_cell.length_a   1.000
_cell.length_b   1.000
_cell.length_c   1.000
_cell.angle_alpha   90.00
_cell.angle_beta   90.00
_cell.angle_gamma   90.00
#
_symmetry.space_group_name_H-M   'P 1'
#
loop_
_entity.id
_entity.type
_entity.pdbx_description
1 polymer ?
#
loop_
_entity_poly.entity_id
_entity_poly.type
_entity_poly.pdbx_seq_one_letter_code
_entity_poly.pdbx_strand_id
1 'polypeptide(L)'
;YSTELLKDVLAEPPTATTSQILKYQAGYVACAAIAVLYFVMVPLVGLSICCFQKHRRCGGRIKAYRRSLLCQRNLLMVCLLFTTLVILGGVICAFAANQTVKEEMDPGARDALNTLQALRNHLNGIPRGLRLTVEQFRVPQGQILSDLNNVSWNIGSTIHFLLKETVYSAMAAIKGRVQDLEDSLHHLHMIHRTVQTLIQDQGELASTLKDQKQSLTSLLEEPRCTYCTGALSRAQNLKLGTDFQKVPSVEKVLKNLHGLPQTNFSEMIQKANNSFNTIPEFTVMKMDEVVQDLKTDIEKAAQKVQFVAEDFPISDQTRPMHDALVKAENVSRPYLKEVKHYEKYRWLAGTIACTVILLIVFCNVLGLSFGTYGLVVREDPSDYESRAEAGAKFLITGVTFSFLFSWVLILLVVGTFLIGGNIRTLVCKPWANQEIYK
;
A
#
# COMPACT_ATOMS: atom_id res chain seq x y z
N TYR A 1 26.16 26.89 -7.46
CA TYR A 1 26.36 25.48 -7.06
C TYR A 1 27.17 24.70 -8.09
N SER A 2 26.85 24.75 -9.40
CA SER A 2 27.65 24.05 -10.43
C SER A 2 29.07 24.59 -10.66
N THR A 3 29.36 25.85 -10.31
CA THR A 3 30.71 26.44 -10.40
C THR A 3 31.59 26.14 -9.19
N GLU A 4 30.99 25.90 -8.02
CA GLU A 4 31.69 25.54 -6.77
C GLU A 4 32.06 24.05 -6.79
N LEU A 5 31.17 23.18 -7.27
CA LEU A 5 31.47 21.75 -7.49
C LEU A 5 32.56 21.52 -8.53
N LEU A 6 32.66 22.39 -9.55
CA LEU A 6 33.77 22.37 -10.51
C LEU A 6 35.09 22.87 -9.89
N LYS A 7 35.01 23.77 -8.91
CA LYS A 7 36.16 24.34 -8.20
C LYS A 7 36.71 23.36 -7.17
N ASP A 8 35.85 22.70 -6.41
CA ASP A 8 36.25 21.72 -5.38
C ASP A 8 36.83 20.45 -6.01
N VAL A 9 36.29 20.00 -7.15
CA VAL A 9 36.88 18.87 -7.92
C VAL A 9 38.23 19.23 -8.55
N LEU A 10 38.54 20.52 -8.75
CA LEU A 10 39.83 21.00 -9.24
C LEU A 10 40.82 21.41 -8.13
N ALA A 11 40.34 21.63 -6.89
CA ALA A 11 41.14 22.20 -5.80
C ALA A 11 41.77 21.15 -4.87
N GLU A 12 41.19 19.95 -4.74
CA GLU A 12 41.77 18.86 -3.96
C GLU A 12 41.99 17.63 -4.84
N PRO A 13 43.25 17.22 -5.14
CA PRO A 13 43.48 15.96 -5.80
C PRO A 13 43.39 14.85 -4.75
N PRO A 14 42.40 13.95 -4.77
CA PRO A 14 42.48 12.74 -3.97
C PRO A 14 43.65 11.93 -4.51
N THR A 15 44.54 11.49 -3.62
CA THR A 15 45.79 10.76 -3.89
C THR A 15 45.59 9.35 -4.47
N ALA A 16 44.47 9.10 -5.16
CA ALA A 16 44.06 7.79 -5.67
C ALA A 16 43.45 7.83 -7.10
N THR A 17 43.82 8.73 -8.02
CA THR A 17 43.24 8.70 -9.39
C THR A 17 44.13 9.26 -10.51
N THR A 18 45.44 9.42 -10.31
CA THR A 18 46.32 9.90 -11.41
C THR A 18 46.25 9.01 -12.65
N SER A 19 46.15 7.69 -12.49
CA SER A 19 46.05 6.74 -13.62
C SER A 19 44.69 6.75 -14.35
N GLN A 20 43.59 7.07 -13.66
CA GLN A 20 42.26 7.19 -14.27
C GLN A 20 42.08 8.53 -14.99
N ILE A 21 42.60 9.61 -14.41
CA ILE A 21 42.60 10.95 -15.03
C ILE A 21 43.53 10.98 -16.25
N LEU A 22 44.69 10.31 -16.19
CA LEU A 22 45.60 10.15 -17.34
C LEU A 22 44.97 9.35 -18.48
N LYS A 23 44.25 8.25 -18.19
CA LYS A 23 43.50 7.50 -19.22
C LYS A 23 42.34 8.30 -19.81
N TYR A 24 41.67 9.10 -18.99
CA TYR A 24 40.59 9.99 -19.42
C TYR A 24 41.09 11.09 -20.36
N GLN A 25 42.22 11.73 -20.03
CA GLN A 25 42.78 12.81 -20.84
C GLN A 25 43.51 12.30 -22.09
N ALA A 26 44.03 11.06 -22.06
CA ALA A 26 44.74 10.46 -23.20
C ALA A 26 43.90 10.39 -24.49
N GLY A 27 42.60 10.08 -24.39
CA GLY A 27 41.72 10.05 -25.56
C GLY A 27 41.52 11.42 -26.21
N TYR A 28 41.37 12.47 -25.39
CA TYR A 28 41.24 13.84 -25.88
C TYR A 28 42.54 14.40 -26.43
N VAL A 29 43.66 14.11 -25.76
CA VAL A 29 45.01 14.50 -26.21
C VAL A 29 45.33 13.81 -27.53
N ALA A 30 45.01 12.52 -27.67
CA ALA A 30 45.18 11.79 -28.93
C ALA A 30 44.31 12.37 -30.06
N CYS A 31 43.03 12.64 -29.78
CA CYS A 31 42.13 13.25 -30.76
C CYS A 31 42.62 14.65 -31.19
N ALA A 32 43.05 15.49 -30.24
CA ALA A 32 43.62 16.80 -30.52
C ALA A 32 44.92 16.72 -31.33
N ALA A 33 45.81 15.79 -30.99
CA ALA A 33 47.06 15.56 -31.73
C ALA A 33 46.78 15.13 -33.19
N ILE A 34 45.85 14.19 -33.40
CA ILE A 34 45.44 13.75 -34.74
C ILE A 34 44.82 14.91 -35.53
N ALA A 35 44.00 15.73 -34.89
CA ALA A 35 43.38 16.88 -35.53
C ALA A 35 44.39 17.95 -35.95
N VAL A 36 45.37 18.26 -35.09
CA VAL A 36 46.45 19.20 -35.41
C VAL A 36 47.30 18.66 -36.56
N LEU A 37 47.69 17.38 -36.50
CA LEU A 37 48.43 16.73 -37.59
C LEU A 37 47.66 16.82 -38.91
N TYR A 38 46.36 16.54 -38.89
CA TYR A 38 45.52 16.59 -40.07
C TYR A 38 45.37 18.03 -40.60
N PHE A 39 45.18 19.02 -39.72
CA PHE A 39 45.05 20.43 -40.07
C PHE A 39 46.33 21.01 -40.67
N VAL A 40 47.51 20.49 -40.31
CA VAL A 40 48.80 20.92 -40.86
C VAL A 40 49.14 20.14 -42.14
N MET A 41 48.99 18.81 -42.12
CA MET A 41 49.39 17.95 -43.24
C MET A 41 48.51 18.13 -44.48
N VAL A 42 47.20 18.33 -44.33
CA VAL A 42 46.30 18.48 -45.47
C VAL A 42 46.66 19.73 -46.30
N PRO A 43 46.72 20.96 -45.75
CA PRO A 43 47.18 22.14 -46.48
C PRO A 43 48.56 21.97 -47.11
N LEU A 44 49.53 21.38 -46.40
CA LEU A 44 50.88 21.14 -46.91
C LEU A 44 50.88 20.22 -48.13
N VAL A 45 50.12 19.12 -48.08
CA VAL A 45 49.99 18.19 -49.22
C VAL A 45 49.27 18.86 -50.39
N GLY A 46 48.21 19.64 -50.14
CA GLY A 46 47.52 20.36 -51.21
C GLY A 46 48.36 21.44 -51.87
N LEU A 47 49.11 22.22 -51.09
CA LEU A 47 50.06 23.22 -51.61
C LEU A 47 51.17 22.55 -52.43
N SER A 48 51.71 21.43 -51.93
CA SER A 48 52.72 20.65 -52.65
C SER A 48 52.18 20.18 -54.01
N ILE A 49 51.00 19.56 -54.04
CA ILE A 49 50.36 19.07 -55.27
C ILE A 49 50.07 20.23 -56.23
N CYS A 50 49.56 21.36 -55.74
CA CYS A 50 49.29 22.56 -56.55
C CYS A 50 50.57 23.14 -57.17
N CYS A 51 51.65 23.26 -56.39
CA CYS A 51 52.96 23.72 -56.87
C CYS A 51 53.56 22.76 -57.92
N PHE A 52 53.46 21.44 -57.72
CA PHE A 52 53.94 20.45 -58.69
C PHE A 52 53.07 20.40 -59.97
N GLN A 53 51.77 20.64 -59.88
CA GLN A 53 50.87 20.76 -61.05
C GLN A 53 51.10 22.05 -61.85
N LYS A 54 51.51 23.15 -61.21
CA LYS A 54 51.85 24.40 -61.91
C LYS A 54 53.14 24.27 -62.73
N HIS A 55 54.08 23.42 -62.30
CA HIS A 55 55.35 23.14 -63.00
C HIS A 55 55.30 21.97 -63.99
N ARG A 56 54.33 21.05 -63.88
CA ARG A 56 54.10 19.96 -64.85
C ARG A 56 52.61 19.91 -65.17
N ARG A 57 52.25 20.01 -66.47
CA ARG A 57 50.87 19.76 -66.97
C ARG A 57 50.45 18.30 -66.70
N CYS A 58 50.18 17.95 -65.45
CA CYS A 58 49.60 16.68 -65.01
C CYS A 58 48.08 16.77 -65.14
N GLY A 59 47.60 17.12 -66.34
CA GLY A 59 46.24 16.75 -66.76
C GLY A 59 46.29 15.30 -67.17
N GLY A 60 45.32 14.49 -66.71
CA GLY A 60 45.28 13.03 -66.86
C GLY A 60 45.27 12.52 -68.29
N ARG A 61 46.35 12.70 -69.06
CA ARG A 61 46.59 11.93 -70.27
C ARG A 61 46.95 10.52 -69.83
N ILE A 62 46.09 9.58 -70.21
CA ILE A 62 46.25 8.15 -69.96
C ILE A 62 47.62 7.75 -70.53
N LYS A 63 48.57 7.41 -69.64
CA LYS A 63 49.87 6.90 -70.06
C LYS A 63 49.64 5.57 -70.78
N ALA A 64 50.31 5.39 -71.92
CA ALA A 64 50.24 4.18 -72.73
C ALA A 64 50.45 2.92 -71.87
N TYR A 65 49.66 1.89 -72.17
CA TYR A 65 49.56 0.64 -71.43
C TYR A 65 50.92 -0.03 -71.19
N ARG A 66 51.24 -0.31 -69.92
CA ARG A 66 52.44 -1.04 -69.53
C ARG A 66 52.08 -2.15 -68.53
N ARG A 67 52.39 -3.40 -68.88
CA ARG A 67 52.02 -4.62 -68.12
C ARG A 67 52.56 -4.62 -66.67
N SER A 68 53.64 -3.90 -66.40
CA SER A 68 54.26 -3.80 -65.07
C SER A 68 53.47 -2.99 -64.02
N LEU A 69 52.50 -2.16 -64.43
CA LEU A 69 51.69 -1.33 -63.51
C LEU A 69 50.34 -1.95 -63.11
N LEU A 70 50.02 -3.16 -63.60
CA LEU A 70 48.71 -3.79 -63.35
C LEU A 70 48.52 -4.14 -61.85
N CYS A 71 49.54 -4.72 -61.21
CA CYS A 71 49.52 -5.09 -59.79
C CYS A 71 49.36 -3.85 -58.90
N GLN A 72 50.16 -2.81 -59.14
CA GLN A 72 50.10 -1.55 -58.38
C GLN A 72 48.74 -0.86 -58.54
N ARG A 73 48.17 -0.84 -59.75
CA ARG A 73 46.86 -0.23 -60.00
C ARG A 73 45.72 -1.01 -59.35
N ASN A 74 45.75 -2.34 -59.43
CA ASN A 74 44.74 -3.18 -58.77
C ASN A 74 44.82 -3.04 -57.24
N LEU A 75 46.03 -2.99 -56.67
CA LEU A 75 46.21 -2.73 -55.24
C LEU A 75 45.59 -1.38 -54.83
N LEU A 76 45.87 -0.30 -55.58
CA LEU A 76 45.30 1.02 -55.31
C LEU A 76 43.77 1.03 -55.44
N MET A 77 43.20 0.34 -56.43
CA MET A 77 41.75 0.20 -56.59
C MET A 77 41.11 -0.53 -55.41
N VAL A 78 41.71 -1.64 -54.95
CA VAL A 78 41.23 -2.40 -53.79
C VAL A 78 41.35 -1.58 -52.51
N CYS A 79 42.47 -0.88 -52.29
CA CYS A 79 42.63 0.02 -51.16
C CYS A 79 41.58 1.13 -51.17
N LEU A 80 41.34 1.78 -52.32
CA LEU A 80 40.37 2.86 -52.44
C LEU A 80 38.94 2.36 -52.23
N LEU A 81 38.61 1.16 -52.73
CA LEU A 81 37.34 0.50 -52.47
C LEU A 81 37.16 0.22 -50.97
N PHE A 82 38.16 -0.38 -50.33
CA PHE A 82 38.11 -0.67 -48.90
C PHE A 82 37.94 0.60 -48.06
N THR A 83 38.72 1.65 -48.33
CA THR A 83 38.55 2.93 -47.62
C THR A 83 37.18 3.56 -47.86
N THR A 84 36.64 3.43 -49.08
CA THR A 84 35.30 3.95 -49.42
C THR A 84 34.21 3.20 -48.66
N LEU A 85 34.34 1.88 -48.50
CA LEU A 85 33.42 1.08 -47.69
C LEU A 85 33.48 1.43 -46.20
N VAL A 86 34.69 1.66 -45.66
CA VAL A 86 34.86 2.11 -44.26
C VAL A 86 34.20 3.48 -44.05
N ILE A 87 34.42 4.43 -44.97
CA ILE A 87 33.78 5.77 -44.90
C ILE A 87 32.26 5.65 -45.02
N LEU A 88 31.76 4.79 -45.91
CA LEU A 88 30.32 4.54 -46.07
C LEU A 88 29.70 3.97 -44.80
N GLY A 89 30.33 2.96 -44.18
CA GLY A 89 29.88 2.44 -42.89
C GLY A 89 29.88 3.52 -41.80
N GLY A 90 30.94 4.32 -41.74
CA GLY A 90 31.07 5.43 -40.79
C GLY A 90 29.98 6.48 -40.94
N VAL A 91 29.65 6.90 -42.16
CA VAL A 91 28.60 7.92 -42.39
C VAL A 91 27.20 7.37 -42.12
N ILE A 92 26.94 6.09 -42.38
CA ILE A 92 25.68 5.44 -42.00
C ILE A 92 25.52 5.45 -40.48
N CYS A 93 26.55 5.04 -39.74
CA CYS A 93 26.53 5.09 -38.26
C CYS A 93 26.37 6.52 -37.73
N ALA A 94 27.08 7.49 -38.32
CA ALA A 94 26.99 8.89 -37.92
C ALA A 94 25.60 9.48 -38.19
N PHE A 95 25.00 9.16 -39.35
CA PHE A 95 23.65 9.59 -39.68
C PHE A 95 22.61 8.96 -38.75
N ALA A 96 22.70 7.64 -38.51
CA ALA A 96 21.81 6.94 -37.59
C ALA A 96 21.90 7.54 -36.17
N ALA A 97 23.12 7.72 -35.64
CA ALA A 97 23.31 8.36 -34.34
C ALA A 97 22.75 9.79 -34.30
N ASN A 98 22.93 10.58 -35.36
CA ASN A 98 22.39 11.94 -35.44
C ASN A 98 20.85 11.98 -35.42
N GLN A 99 20.20 11.02 -36.08
CA GLN A 99 18.73 10.88 -36.06
C GLN A 99 18.23 10.39 -34.71
N THR A 100 18.85 9.36 -34.12
CA THR A 100 18.44 8.83 -32.82
C THR A 100 18.50 9.90 -31.73
N VAL A 101 19.57 10.71 -31.69
CA VAL A 101 19.64 11.81 -30.71
C VAL A 101 18.51 12.81 -30.93
N LYS A 102 18.15 13.12 -32.19
CA LYS A 102 17.08 14.06 -32.50
C LYS A 102 15.69 13.54 -32.10
N GLU A 103 15.44 12.26 -32.36
CA GLU A 103 14.18 11.58 -32.04
C GLU A 103 13.97 11.46 -30.53
N GLU A 104 15.02 11.13 -29.77
CA GLU A 104 14.95 10.92 -28.32
C GLU A 104 15.00 12.21 -27.49
N MET A 105 15.49 13.32 -28.06
CA MET A 105 15.64 14.57 -27.32
C MET A 105 14.31 15.20 -26.89
N ASP A 106 13.34 15.25 -27.82
CA ASP A 106 12.02 15.84 -27.58
C ASP A 106 11.14 15.07 -26.57
N PRO A 107 11.02 13.73 -26.62
CA PRO A 107 10.36 12.96 -25.57
C PRO A 107 11.14 13.04 -24.25
N GLY A 108 12.47 12.88 -24.25
CA GLY A 108 13.27 12.96 -23.03
C GLY A 108 13.14 14.28 -22.26
N ALA A 109 13.13 15.41 -22.98
CA ALA A 109 12.91 16.73 -22.38
C ALA A 109 11.50 16.89 -21.77
N ARG A 110 10.48 16.33 -22.43
CA ARG A 110 9.10 16.35 -21.93
C ARG A 110 8.95 15.46 -20.71
N ASP A 111 9.51 14.26 -20.73
CA ASP A 111 9.43 13.31 -19.64
C ASP A 111 10.14 13.82 -18.39
N ALA A 112 11.28 14.49 -18.53
CA ALA A 112 11.95 15.14 -17.40
C ALA A 112 11.07 16.20 -16.74
N LEU A 113 10.41 17.07 -17.52
CA LEU A 113 9.47 18.08 -16.99
C LEU A 113 8.23 17.43 -16.37
N ASN A 114 7.64 16.44 -17.04
CA ASN A 114 6.49 15.71 -16.54
C ASN A 114 6.80 15.00 -15.23
N THR A 115 8.00 14.43 -15.09
CA THR A 115 8.45 13.78 -13.85
C THR A 115 8.58 14.79 -12.71
N LEU A 116 9.18 15.96 -12.96
CA LEU A 116 9.25 17.03 -11.96
C LEU A 116 7.85 17.51 -11.54
N GLN A 117 6.94 17.68 -12.49
CA GLN A 117 5.56 18.07 -12.21
C GLN A 117 4.79 16.97 -11.46
N ALA A 118 4.96 15.70 -11.82
CA ALA A 118 4.33 14.57 -11.15
C ALA A 118 4.81 14.44 -9.71
N LEU A 119 6.12 14.56 -9.45
CA LEU A 119 6.67 14.54 -8.10
C LEU A 119 6.15 15.72 -7.27
N ARG A 120 6.06 16.93 -7.86
CA ARG A 120 5.47 18.10 -7.20
C ARG A 120 4.01 17.87 -6.84
N ASN A 121 3.22 17.32 -7.76
CA ASN A 121 1.82 17.00 -7.51
C ASN A 121 1.66 15.94 -6.42
N HIS A 122 2.54 14.93 -6.40
CA HIS A 122 2.54 13.90 -5.38
C HIS A 122 2.86 14.48 -3.99
N LEU A 123 3.90 15.31 -3.89
CA LEU A 123 4.25 16.00 -2.64
C LEU A 123 3.11 16.90 -2.14
N ASN A 124 2.43 17.62 -3.03
CA ASN A 124 1.26 18.43 -2.68
C ASN A 124 0.04 17.59 -2.26
N GLY A 125 -0.04 16.33 -2.71
CA GLY A 125 -1.11 15.39 -2.35
C GLY A 125 -0.99 14.85 -0.93
N ILE A 126 0.22 14.74 -0.37
CA ILE A 126 0.49 14.20 0.97
C ILE A 126 -0.32 14.91 2.08
N PRO A 127 -0.28 16.27 2.20
CA PRO A 127 -1.08 16.95 3.23
C PRO A 127 -2.59 16.70 3.10
N ARG A 128 -3.07 16.56 1.86
CA ARG A 128 -4.49 16.30 1.60
C ARG A 128 -4.87 14.87 1.98
N GLY A 129 -4.02 13.90 1.66
CA GLY A 129 -4.20 12.50 2.07
C GLY A 129 -4.27 12.36 3.59
N LEU A 130 -3.37 13.00 4.32
CA LEU A 130 -3.35 12.94 5.79
C LEU A 130 -4.62 13.53 6.41
N ARG A 131 -5.10 14.69 5.90
CA ARG A 131 -6.38 15.28 6.33
C ARG A 131 -7.57 14.34 6.10
N LEU A 132 -7.63 13.69 4.94
CA LEU A 132 -8.69 12.72 4.63
C LEU A 132 -8.65 11.52 5.58
N THR A 133 -7.45 11.04 5.96
CA THR A 133 -7.32 9.94 6.94
C THR A 133 -7.85 10.33 8.32
N VAL A 134 -7.62 11.56 8.77
CA VAL A 134 -8.20 12.07 10.03
C VAL A 134 -9.72 12.15 9.95
N GLU A 135 -10.27 12.68 8.86
CA GLU A 135 -11.72 12.76 8.66
C GLU A 135 -12.36 11.37 8.64
N GLN A 136 -11.72 10.40 7.97
CA GLN A 136 -12.18 9.02 7.92
C GLN A 136 -12.11 8.33 9.28
N PHE A 137 -11.16 8.69 10.16
CA PHE A 137 -11.07 8.14 11.52
C PHE A 137 -12.27 8.54 12.40
N ARG A 138 -12.92 9.68 12.13
CA ARG A 138 -14.10 10.13 12.90
C ARG A 138 -15.30 9.19 12.77
N VAL A 139 -15.44 8.50 11.63
CA VAL A 139 -16.55 7.58 11.36
C VAL A 139 -16.53 6.37 12.31
N PRO A 140 -15.47 5.53 12.35
CA PRO A 140 -15.39 4.42 13.29
C PRO A 140 -15.32 4.91 14.74
N GLN A 141 -14.70 6.06 15.03
CA GLN A 141 -14.73 6.65 16.37
C GLN A 141 -16.18 6.87 16.86
N GLY A 142 -17.00 7.54 16.05
CA GLY A 142 -18.41 7.79 16.40
C GLY A 142 -19.20 6.50 16.58
N GLN A 143 -18.95 5.50 15.72
CA GLN A 143 -19.60 4.19 15.84
C GLN A 143 -19.23 3.49 17.15
N ILE A 144 -17.94 3.42 17.50
CA ILE A 144 -17.49 2.75 18.73
C ILE A 144 -18.05 3.47 19.97
N LEU A 145 -18.04 4.81 20.00
CA LEU A 145 -18.63 5.57 21.10
C LEU A 145 -20.13 5.31 21.24
N SER A 146 -20.84 5.19 20.12
CA SER A 146 -22.27 4.83 20.11
C SER A 146 -22.49 3.40 20.62
N ASP A 147 -21.69 2.43 20.17
CA ASP A 147 -21.82 1.03 20.58
C ASP A 147 -21.50 0.84 22.07
N LEU A 148 -20.52 1.57 22.60
CA LEU A 148 -20.19 1.58 24.02
C LEU A 148 -21.33 2.11 24.91
N ASN A 149 -22.22 2.97 24.41
CA ASN A 149 -23.39 3.40 25.18
C ASN A 149 -24.38 2.26 25.41
N ASN A 150 -24.46 1.32 24.47
CA ASN A 150 -25.45 0.23 24.50
C ASN A 150 -24.86 -1.09 25.02
N VAL A 151 -23.54 -1.23 25.10
CA VAL A 151 -22.87 -2.49 25.45
C VAL A 151 -23.31 -3.01 26.83
N SER A 152 -23.39 -2.14 27.83
CA SER A 152 -23.75 -2.54 29.20
C SER A 152 -25.19 -3.03 29.30
N TRP A 153 -26.12 -2.34 28.63
CA TRP A 153 -27.51 -2.75 28.55
C TRP A 153 -27.67 -4.08 27.80
N ASN A 154 -26.94 -4.26 26.70
CA ASN A 154 -26.97 -5.48 25.91
C ASN A 154 -26.46 -6.68 26.72
N ILE A 155 -25.33 -6.52 27.42
CA ILE A 155 -24.78 -7.57 28.29
C ILE A 155 -25.79 -7.92 29.39
N GLY A 156 -26.34 -6.92 30.08
CA GLY A 156 -27.33 -7.15 31.13
C GLY A 156 -28.62 -7.80 30.62
N SER A 157 -29.08 -7.42 29.43
CA SER A 157 -30.22 -8.04 28.75
C SER A 157 -29.93 -9.49 28.34
N THR A 158 -28.70 -9.79 27.89
CA THR A 158 -28.28 -11.16 27.59
C THR A 158 -28.26 -12.02 28.86
N ILE A 159 -27.74 -11.50 29.98
CA ILE A 159 -27.74 -12.22 31.27
C ILE A 159 -29.19 -12.51 31.71
N HIS A 160 -30.06 -11.49 31.66
CA HIS A 160 -31.48 -11.66 31.97
C HIS A 160 -32.14 -12.72 31.09
N PHE A 161 -31.95 -12.63 29.78
CA PHE A 161 -32.53 -13.58 28.82
C PHE A 161 -32.09 -15.02 29.08
N LEU A 162 -30.79 -15.25 29.31
CA LEU A 162 -30.23 -16.59 29.55
C LEU A 162 -30.75 -17.21 30.85
N LEU A 163 -30.96 -16.40 31.89
CA LEU A 163 -31.40 -16.87 33.20
C LEU A 163 -32.92 -16.88 33.37
N LYS A 164 -33.67 -16.26 32.45
CA LYS A 164 -35.11 -16.00 32.56
C LYS A 164 -35.90 -17.27 32.86
N GLU A 165 -35.70 -18.33 32.06
CA GLU A 165 -36.44 -19.57 32.22
C GLU A 165 -36.14 -20.26 33.55
N THR A 166 -34.86 -20.35 33.91
CA THR A 166 -34.43 -20.99 35.15
C THR A 166 -34.95 -20.26 36.38
N VAL A 167 -34.85 -18.93 36.40
CA VAL A 167 -35.25 -18.11 37.55
C VAL A 167 -36.77 -18.11 37.72
N TYR A 168 -37.54 -17.92 36.64
CA TYR A 168 -39.00 -17.97 36.75
C TYR A 168 -39.54 -19.36 37.08
N SER A 169 -38.92 -20.42 36.57
CA SER A 169 -39.28 -21.80 36.95
C SER A 169 -39.05 -22.04 38.44
N ALA A 170 -37.88 -21.64 38.96
CA ALA A 170 -37.57 -21.77 40.38
C ALA A 170 -38.55 -20.97 41.26
N MET A 171 -38.88 -19.73 40.87
CA MET A 171 -39.87 -18.90 41.58
C MET A 171 -41.27 -19.54 41.57
N ALA A 172 -41.71 -20.09 40.45
CA ALA A 172 -43.00 -20.77 40.34
C ALA A 172 -43.04 -22.02 41.25
N ALA A 173 -41.96 -22.81 41.28
CA ALA A 173 -41.85 -23.97 42.17
C ALA A 173 -41.90 -23.58 43.66
N ILE A 174 -41.22 -22.50 44.05
CA ILE A 174 -41.27 -21.97 45.42
C ILE A 174 -42.70 -21.49 45.74
N LYS A 175 -43.34 -20.75 44.83
CA LYS A 175 -44.71 -20.28 45.00
C LYS A 175 -45.69 -21.44 45.26
N GLY A 176 -45.58 -22.52 44.49
CA GLY A 176 -46.40 -23.72 44.69
C GLY A 176 -46.20 -24.33 46.09
N ARG A 177 -44.95 -24.51 46.52
CA ARG A 177 -44.66 -25.07 47.86
C ARG A 177 -45.12 -24.20 49.02
N VAL A 178 -45.07 -22.87 48.86
CA VAL A 178 -45.59 -21.93 49.85
C VAL A 178 -47.10 -22.07 49.97
N GLN A 179 -47.80 -22.21 48.84
CA GLN A 179 -49.24 -22.39 48.83
C GLN A 179 -49.66 -23.70 49.50
N ASP A 180 -48.97 -24.81 49.20
CA ASP A 180 -49.19 -26.10 49.87
C ASP A 180 -48.99 -26.02 51.39
N LEU A 181 -48.02 -25.20 51.83
CA LEU A 181 -47.71 -25.00 53.26
C LEU A 181 -48.78 -24.15 53.96
N GLU A 182 -49.28 -23.11 53.31
CA GLU A 182 -50.39 -22.28 53.82
C GLU A 182 -51.69 -23.11 53.96
N ASP A 183 -52.03 -23.91 52.95
CA ASP A 183 -53.20 -24.80 52.98
C ASP A 183 -53.07 -25.86 54.08
N SER A 184 -51.87 -26.44 54.24
CA SER A 184 -51.59 -27.41 55.31
C SER A 184 -51.74 -26.78 56.70
N LEU A 185 -51.26 -25.55 56.89
CA LEU A 185 -51.38 -24.81 58.15
C LEU A 185 -52.86 -24.50 58.46
N HIS A 186 -53.64 -24.12 57.44
CA HIS A 186 -55.09 -23.92 57.57
C HIS A 186 -55.80 -25.21 58.03
N HIS A 187 -55.52 -26.34 57.39
CA HIS A 187 -56.08 -27.64 57.78
C HIS A 187 -55.68 -28.05 59.20
N LEU A 188 -54.43 -27.82 59.62
CA LEU A 188 -53.98 -28.11 60.98
C LEU A 188 -54.73 -27.28 62.04
N HIS A 189 -54.99 -26.00 61.77
CA HIS A 189 -55.82 -25.18 62.66
C HIS A 189 -57.26 -25.66 62.73
N MET A 190 -57.84 -26.09 61.60
CA MET A 190 -59.18 -26.66 61.57
C MET A 190 -59.24 -27.95 62.40
N ILE A 191 -58.29 -28.87 62.21
CA ILE A 191 -58.20 -30.11 63.01
C ILE A 191 -58.09 -29.79 64.50
N HIS A 192 -57.22 -28.85 64.89
CA HIS A 192 -57.06 -28.45 66.29
C HIS A 192 -58.37 -27.96 66.91
N ARG A 193 -59.07 -27.05 66.23
CA ARG A 193 -60.37 -26.53 66.70
C ARG A 193 -61.42 -27.63 66.77
N THR A 194 -61.55 -28.45 65.72
CA THR A 194 -62.54 -29.52 65.66
C THR A 194 -62.31 -30.56 66.76
N VAL A 195 -61.05 -30.96 67.01
CA VAL A 195 -60.72 -31.90 68.09
C VAL A 195 -61.02 -31.29 69.46
N GLN A 196 -60.72 -30.01 69.69
CA GLN A 196 -61.06 -29.33 70.94
C GLN A 196 -62.58 -29.30 71.19
N THR A 197 -63.38 -28.96 70.17
CA THR A 197 -64.84 -28.99 70.26
C THR A 197 -65.35 -30.40 70.55
N LEU A 198 -64.87 -31.42 69.84
CA LEU A 198 -65.26 -32.81 70.06
C LEU A 198 -64.90 -33.31 71.48
N ILE A 199 -63.76 -32.90 72.05
CA ILE A 199 -63.39 -33.24 73.43
C ILE A 199 -64.35 -32.57 74.43
N GLN A 200 -64.73 -31.32 74.19
CA GLN A 200 -65.69 -30.60 75.03
C GLN A 200 -67.07 -31.26 75.00
N ASP A 201 -67.59 -31.53 73.79
CA ASP A 201 -68.89 -32.19 73.58
C ASP A 201 -68.89 -33.62 74.15
N GLN A 202 -67.78 -34.35 74.00
CA GLN A 202 -67.61 -35.67 74.64
C GLN A 202 -67.65 -35.55 76.16
N GLY A 203 -67.08 -34.49 76.74
CA GLY A 203 -67.12 -34.25 78.19
C GLY A 203 -68.55 -34.04 78.71
N GLU A 204 -69.34 -33.23 78.00
CA GLU A 204 -70.76 -33.01 78.30
C GLU A 204 -71.59 -34.28 78.15
N LEU A 205 -71.37 -35.03 77.06
CA LEU A 205 -72.03 -36.31 76.83
C LEU A 205 -71.61 -37.35 77.87
N ALA A 206 -70.34 -37.37 78.29
CA ALA A 206 -69.82 -38.27 79.32
C ALA A 206 -70.52 -38.02 80.67
N SER A 207 -70.67 -36.76 81.05
CA SER A 207 -71.39 -36.36 82.27
C SER A 207 -72.84 -36.81 82.21
N THR A 208 -73.54 -36.43 81.13
CA THR A 208 -74.95 -36.76 80.94
C THR A 208 -75.19 -38.27 80.92
N LEU A 209 -74.33 -39.02 80.23
CA LEU A 209 -74.41 -40.49 80.16
C LEU A 209 -74.16 -41.13 81.52
N LYS A 210 -73.23 -40.60 82.32
CA LYS A 210 -72.96 -41.07 83.69
C LYS A 210 -74.18 -40.86 84.58
N ASP A 211 -74.79 -39.69 84.53
CA ASP A 211 -75.98 -39.36 85.33
C ASP A 211 -77.17 -40.24 84.93
N GLN A 212 -77.41 -40.40 83.62
CA GLN A 212 -78.47 -41.27 83.09
C GLN A 212 -78.23 -42.73 83.42
N LYS A 213 -76.98 -43.21 83.32
CA LYS A 213 -76.60 -44.57 83.71
C LYS A 213 -76.85 -44.82 85.19
N GLN A 214 -76.48 -43.88 86.06
CA GLN A 214 -76.69 -43.99 87.50
C GLN A 214 -78.19 -44.02 87.82
N SER A 215 -78.97 -43.12 87.21
CA SER A 215 -80.44 -43.07 87.36
C SER A 215 -81.12 -44.36 86.89
N LEU A 216 -80.77 -44.86 85.70
CA LEU A 216 -81.29 -46.13 85.18
C LEU A 216 -80.90 -47.32 86.07
N THR A 217 -79.66 -47.35 86.56
CA THR A 217 -79.19 -48.44 87.45
C THR A 217 -79.94 -48.41 88.77
N SER A 218 -80.13 -47.24 89.40
CA SER A 218 -80.89 -47.13 90.65
C SER A 218 -82.36 -47.54 90.50
N LEU A 219 -83.01 -47.18 89.39
CA LEU A 219 -84.39 -47.58 89.12
C LEU A 219 -84.52 -49.10 88.92
N LEU A 220 -83.55 -49.71 88.24
CA LEU A 220 -83.54 -51.15 87.95
C LEU A 220 -83.12 -52.02 89.15
N GLU A 221 -82.51 -51.42 90.18
CA GLU A 221 -82.15 -52.06 91.45
C GLU A 221 -83.27 -51.98 92.52
N GLU A 222 -84.35 -51.24 92.27
CA GLU A 222 -85.47 -51.14 93.21
C GLU A 222 -86.17 -52.51 93.42
N PRO A 223 -86.55 -52.85 94.67
CA PRO A 223 -87.14 -54.15 95.01
C PRO A 223 -88.51 -54.43 94.36
N ARG A 224 -89.11 -53.43 93.70
CA ARG A 224 -90.36 -53.55 92.94
C ARG A 224 -90.16 -53.99 91.49
N CYS A 225 -88.91 -54.06 90.99
CA CYS A 225 -88.61 -54.43 89.60
C CYS A 225 -88.47 -55.96 89.44
N THR A 226 -89.48 -56.62 88.86
CA THR A 226 -89.44 -58.07 88.56
C THR A 226 -88.89 -58.32 87.14
N TYR A 227 -87.96 -59.27 87.00
CA TYR A 227 -87.29 -59.67 85.73
C TYR A 227 -86.38 -58.62 85.06
N CYS A 228 -85.83 -57.66 85.82
CA CYS A 228 -85.06 -56.53 85.29
C CYS A 228 -83.55 -56.81 85.02
N THR A 229 -83.07 -58.03 85.25
CA THR A 229 -81.63 -58.40 85.19
C THR A 229 -80.98 -58.15 83.83
N GLY A 230 -81.69 -58.43 82.72
CA GLY A 230 -81.18 -58.19 81.37
C GLY A 230 -81.06 -56.70 81.01
N ALA A 231 -82.01 -55.87 81.48
CA ALA A 231 -81.97 -54.42 81.30
C ALA A 231 -80.89 -53.78 82.17
N LEU A 232 -80.73 -54.25 83.42
CA LEU A 232 -79.67 -53.83 84.34
C LEU A 232 -78.27 -54.06 83.73
N SER A 233 -78.03 -55.24 83.17
CA SER A 233 -76.78 -55.56 82.48
C SER A 233 -76.49 -54.61 81.30
N ARG A 234 -77.51 -54.25 80.50
CA ARG A 234 -77.35 -53.29 79.39
C ARG A 234 -77.09 -51.86 79.89
N ALA A 235 -77.79 -51.43 80.93
CA ALA A 235 -77.58 -50.11 81.54
C ALA A 235 -76.17 -49.98 82.14
N GLN A 236 -75.70 -51.01 82.85
CA GLN A 236 -74.34 -51.07 83.40
C GLN A 236 -73.27 -51.07 82.29
N ASN A 237 -73.59 -51.54 81.10
CA ASN A 237 -72.69 -51.56 79.94
C ASN A 237 -72.73 -50.27 79.08
N LEU A 238 -73.56 -49.27 79.42
CA LEU A 238 -73.53 -47.97 78.75
C LEU A 238 -72.15 -47.31 78.94
N LYS A 239 -71.51 -47.00 77.81
CA LYS A 239 -70.21 -46.34 77.70
C LYS A 239 -70.19 -45.48 76.43
N LEU A 240 -69.28 -44.52 76.37
CA LEU A 240 -69.04 -43.74 75.17
C LEU A 240 -68.52 -44.64 74.03
N GLY A 241 -68.98 -44.39 72.82
CA GLY A 241 -68.58 -45.14 71.62
C GLY A 241 -67.19 -44.78 71.10
N THR A 242 -66.74 -43.54 71.35
CA THR A 242 -65.46 -43.00 70.88
C THR A 242 -64.75 -42.22 71.97
N ASP A 243 -63.43 -42.13 71.87
CA ASP A 243 -62.58 -41.36 72.78
C ASP A 243 -61.67 -40.40 72.01
N PHE A 244 -62.12 -39.17 71.87
CA PHE A 244 -61.43 -38.08 71.17
C PHE A 244 -60.20 -37.58 71.94
N GLN A 245 -60.00 -37.96 73.21
CA GLN A 245 -58.77 -37.64 73.95
C GLN A 245 -57.56 -38.43 73.43
N LYS A 246 -57.79 -39.53 72.69
CA LYS A 246 -56.73 -40.32 72.05
C LYS A 246 -56.27 -39.75 70.71
N VAL A 247 -56.91 -38.70 70.20
CA VAL A 247 -56.47 -38.05 68.97
C VAL A 247 -55.15 -37.33 69.23
N PRO A 248 -54.08 -37.59 68.45
CA PRO A 248 -52.78 -36.94 68.65
C PRO A 248 -52.88 -35.41 68.54
N SER A 249 -52.27 -34.68 69.50
CA SER A 249 -52.25 -33.22 69.46
C SER A 249 -51.39 -32.69 68.31
N VAL A 250 -51.96 -31.77 67.52
CA VAL A 250 -51.26 -31.02 66.46
C VAL A 250 -50.56 -29.75 66.99
N GLU A 251 -50.67 -29.44 68.28
CA GLU A 251 -50.13 -28.20 68.87
C GLU A 251 -48.62 -28.06 68.72
N LYS A 252 -47.87 -29.17 68.84
CA LYS A 252 -46.42 -29.15 68.65
C LYS A 252 -46.05 -28.77 67.21
N VAL A 253 -46.82 -29.26 66.23
CA VAL A 253 -46.62 -28.94 64.82
C VAL A 253 -47.02 -27.48 64.55
N LEU A 254 -48.17 -27.03 65.05
CA LEU A 254 -48.61 -25.63 64.94
C LEU A 254 -47.61 -24.66 65.60
N LYS A 255 -47.05 -25.01 66.77
CA LYS A 255 -46.04 -24.21 67.47
C LYS A 255 -44.75 -24.09 66.66
N ASN A 256 -44.30 -25.17 66.02
CA ASN A 256 -43.13 -25.15 65.15
C ASN A 256 -43.37 -24.32 63.88
N LEU A 257 -44.61 -24.30 63.37
CA LEU A 257 -44.97 -23.58 62.15
C LEU A 257 -45.42 -22.12 62.41
N HIS A 258 -45.53 -21.69 63.66
CA HIS A 258 -46.08 -20.39 64.06
C HIS A 258 -45.30 -19.18 63.49
N GLY A 259 -44.03 -19.33 63.12
CA GLY A 259 -43.22 -18.26 62.51
C GLY A 259 -43.42 -18.07 61.01
N LEU A 260 -43.97 -19.07 60.31
CA LEU A 260 -44.12 -19.06 58.85
C LEU A 260 -45.15 -18.05 58.33
N PRO A 261 -46.29 -17.80 59.01
CA PRO A 261 -47.24 -16.76 58.59
C PRO A 261 -46.69 -15.34 58.69
N GLN A 262 -45.62 -15.10 59.47
CA GLN A 262 -45.01 -13.76 59.60
C GLN A 262 -44.03 -13.47 58.46
N THR A 263 -43.54 -14.50 57.77
CA THR A 263 -42.73 -14.33 56.56
C THR A 263 -43.64 -14.25 55.35
N ASN A 264 -43.85 -13.04 54.80
CA ASN A 264 -44.57 -12.84 53.55
C ASN A 264 -43.76 -13.39 52.36
N PHE A 265 -43.85 -14.70 52.12
CA PHE A 265 -43.21 -15.36 50.98
C PHE A 265 -43.61 -14.74 49.64
N SER A 266 -44.86 -14.28 49.52
CA SER A 266 -45.34 -13.53 48.36
C SER A 266 -44.51 -12.27 48.10
N GLU A 267 -44.21 -11.50 49.16
CA GLU A 267 -43.38 -10.30 49.07
C GLU A 267 -41.92 -10.65 48.70
N MET A 268 -41.38 -11.74 49.25
CA MET A 268 -40.03 -12.21 48.89
C MET A 268 -39.94 -12.64 47.41
N ILE A 269 -40.95 -13.36 46.90
CA ILE A 269 -41.03 -13.75 45.49
C ILE A 269 -41.16 -12.50 44.61
N GLN A 270 -41.97 -11.52 45.00
CA GLN A 270 -42.11 -10.27 44.28
C GLN A 270 -40.80 -9.47 44.27
N LYS A 271 -40.10 -9.37 45.40
CA LYS A 271 -38.77 -8.75 45.49
C LYS A 271 -37.76 -9.46 44.59
N ALA A 272 -37.77 -10.78 44.57
CA ALA A 272 -36.89 -11.56 43.72
C ALA A 272 -37.20 -11.35 42.23
N ASN A 273 -38.48 -11.30 41.84
CA ASN A 273 -38.89 -10.96 40.47
C ASN A 273 -38.43 -9.55 40.07
N ASN A 274 -38.65 -8.57 40.93
CA ASN A 274 -38.21 -7.18 40.67
C ASN A 274 -36.68 -7.11 40.55
N SER A 275 -35.95 -7.72 41.49
CA SER A 275 -34.48 -7.76 41.47
C SER A 275 -33.94 -8.43 40.22
N PHE A 276 -34.59 -9.47 39.71
CA PHE A 276 -34.20 -10.13 38.47
C PHE A 276 -34.41 -9.21 37.27
N ASN A 277 -35.56 -8.53 37.20
CA ASN A 277 -35.86 -7.60 36.10
C ASN A 277 -34.98 -6.34 36.08
N THR A 278 -34.34 -5.98 37.20
CA THR A 278 -33.39 -4.85 37.29
C THR A 278 -31.96 -5.21 36.85
N ILE A 279 -31.65 -6.48 36.51
CA ILE A 279 -30.31 -6.91 36.08
C ILE A 279 -29.72 -6.02 34.94
N PRO A 280 -30.48 -5.66 33.88
CA PRO A 280 -29.96 -4.79 32.83
C PRO A 280 -29.48 -3.43 33.33
N GLU A 281 -30.28 -2.78 34.17
CA GLU A 281 -29.96 -1.48 34.77
C GLU A 281 -28.76 -1.57 35.73
N PHE A 282 -28.71 -2.63 36.54
CA PHE A 282 -27.58 -2.85 37.44
C PHE A 282 -26.27 -3.10 36.67
N THR A 283 -26.34 -3.74 35.50
CA THR A 283 -25.19 -3.95 34.62
C THR A 283 -24.69 -2.62 34.04
N VAL A 284 -25.60 -1.71 33.65
CA VAL A 284 -25.24 -0.34 33.25
C VAL A 284 -24.47 0.37 34.35
N MET A 285 -24.97 0.33 35.60
CA MET A 285 -24.28 0.96 36.74
C MET A 285 -22.91 0.35 37.02
N LYS A 286 -22.78 -0.99 36.91
CA LYS A 286 -21.51 -1.69 37.20
C LYS A 286 -20.46 -1.53 36.12
N MET A 287 -20.87 -1.34 34.87
CA MET A 287 -19.97 -1.15 33.73
C MET A 287 -19.69 0.31 33.43
N ASP A 288 -20.30 1.26 34.14
CA ASP A 288 -20.14 2.70 33.87
C ASP A 288 -18.66 3.11 33.88
N GLU A 289 -17.89 2.78 34.92
CA GLU A 289 -16.46 3.09 35.02
C GLU A 289 -15.67 2.54 33.81
N VAL A 290 -15.88 1.27 33.45
CA VAL A 290 -15.20 0.62 32.31
C VAL A 290 -15.58 1.28 30.98
N VAL A 291 -16.86 1.63 30.80
CA VAL A 291 -17.33 2.31 29.59
C VAL A 291 -16.77 3.73 29.50
N GLN A 292 -16.69 4.47 30.61
CA GLN A 292 -16.11 5.81 30.64
C GLN A 292 -14.59 5.78 30.36
N ASP A 293 -13.88 4.81 30.91
CA ASP A 293 -12.45 4.61 30.63
C ASP A 293 -12.21 4.31 29.14
N LEU A 294 -12.99 3.40 28.56
CA LEU A 294 -12.92 3.06 27.13
C LEU A 294 -13.23 4.27 26.23
N LYS A 295 -14.25 5.07 26.57
CA LYS A 295 -14.57 6.32 25.86
C LYS A 295 -13.40 7.30 25.93
N THR A 296 -12.82 7.48 27.11
CA THR A 296 -11.67 8.36 27.32
C THR A 296 -10.46 7.91 26.50
N ASP A 297 -10.20 6.62 26.42
CA ASP A 297 -9.09 6.09 25.62
C ASP A 297 -9.30 6.23 24.11
N ILE A 298 -10.55 6.10 23.63
CA ILE A 298 -10.91 6.40 22.24
C ILE A 298 -10.72 7.89 21.93
N GLU A 299 -11.10 8.78 22.84
CA GLU A 299 -10.88 10.22 22.68
C GLU A 299 -9.39 10.56 22.66
N LYS A 300 -8.59 9.97 23.55
CA LYS A 300 -7.12 10.12 23.52
C LYS A 300 -6.52 9.60 22.21
N ALA A 301 -7.02 8.48 21.69
CA ALA A 301 -6.57 7.96 20.40
C ALA A 301 -6.92 8.92 19.26
N ALA A 302 -8.12 9.49 19.25
CA ALA A 302 -8.54 10.50 18.28
C ALA A 302 -7.68 11.77 18.36
N GLN A 303 -7.39 12.25 19.56
CA GLN A 303 -6.48 13.37 19.78
C GLN A 303 -5.08 13.08 19.29
N LYS A 304 -4.55 11.86 19.51
CA LYS A 304 -3.25 11.46 18.95
C LYS A 304 -3.27 11.43 17.43
N VAL A 305 -4.33 10.93 16.79
CA VAL A 305 -4.46 10.93 15.32
C VAL A 305 -4.53 12.35 14.78
N GLN A 306 -5.28 13.24 15.43
CA GLN A 306 -5.35 14.66 15.06
C GLN A 306 -4.01 15.37 15.27
N PHE A 307 -3.36 15.13 16.41
CA PHE A 307 -2.04 15.66 16.70
C PHE A 307 -1.02 15.17 15.68
N VAL A 308 -0.98 13.89 15.33
CA VAL A 308 -0.10 13.38 14.27
C VAL A 308 -0.39 14.11 12.97
N ALA A 309 -1.63 14.40 12.61
CA ALA A 309 -1.91 15.13 11.38
C ALA A 309 -1.54 16.62 11.40
N GLU A 310 -1.58 17.26 12.58
CA GLU A 310 -1.23 18.67 12.79
C GLU A 310 0.28 18.86 13.01
N ASP A 311 0.93 17.94 13.72
CA ASP A 311 2.34 17.92 14.12
C ASP A 311 3.24 17.22 13.10
N PHE A 312 2.70 16.35 12.24
CA PHE A 312 3.49 15.88 11.10
C PHE A 312 3.94 17.13 10.35
N PRO A 313 5.25 17.39 10.24
CA PRO A 313 5.78 18.59 9.64
C PRO A 313 5.69 18.43 8.12
N ILE A 314 4.47 18.23 7.62
CA ILE A 314 4.14 18.14 6.21
C ILE A 314 4.70 19.40 5.56
N SER A 315 4.52 20.55 6.21
CA SER A 315 5.19 21.79 5.88
C SER A 315 6.71 21.65 5.88
N ASP A 316 7.36 21.37 7.00
CA ASP A 316 8.79 21.63 7.11
C ASP A 316 9.68 20.57 6.46
N GLN A 317 9.21 19.34 6.31
CA GLN A 317 9.92 18.31 5.55
C GLN A 317 9.61 18.36 4.05
N THR A 318 8.37 18.65 3.65
CA THR A 318 8.03 18.68 2.21
C THR A 318 8.26 20.04 1.57
N ARG A 319 8.30 21.17 2.31
CA ARG A 319 8.64 22.50 1.77
C ARG A 319 10.02 22.54 1.12
N PRO A 320 11.13 22.11 1.76
CA PRO A 320 12.44 22.17 1.11
C PRO A 320 12.49 21.32 -0.15
N MET A 321 11.84 20.15 -0.15
CA MET A 321 11.70 19.33 -1.36
C MET A 321 10.83 20.02 -2.42
N HIS A 322 9.66 20.53 -2.05
CA HIS A 322 8.76 21.25 -2.94
C HIS A 322 9.45 22.46 -3.57
N ASP A 323 10.15 23.27 -2.77
CA ASP A 323 10.87 24.45 -3.22
C ASP A 323 12.06 24.07 -4.11
N ALA A 324 12.77 22.99 -3.80
CA ALA A 324 13.80 22.42 -4.68
C ALA A 324 13.20 21.96 -6.01
N LEU A 325 12.03 21.32 -6.02
CA LEU A 325 11.33 20.90 -7.22
C LEU A 325 10.82 22.08 -8.05
N VAL A 326 10.25 23.11 -7.40
CA VAL A 326 9.81 24.35 -8.08
C VAL A 326 11.00 25.07 -8.67
N LYS A 327 12.12 25.15 -7.94
CA LYS A 327 13.37 25.73 -8.45
C LYS A 327 13.90 24.91 -9.63
N ALA A 328 13.91 23.59 -9.53
CA ALA A 328 14.33 22.70 -10.62
C ALA A 328 13.41 22.85 -11.85
N GLU A 329 12.09 22.93 -11.69
CA GLU A 329 11.13 23.16 -12.78
C GLU A 329 11.38 24.53 -13.44
N ASN A 330 11.52 25.58 -12.64
CA ASN A 330 11.73 26.95 -13.13
C ASN A 330 13.08 27.12 -13.85
N VAL A 331 14.14 26.43 -13.41
CA VAL A 331 15.45 26.46 -14.06
C VAL A 331 15.47 25.57 -15.30
N SER A 332 14.87 24.38 -15.23
CA SER A 332 14.89 23.41 -16.35
C SER A 332 14.00 23.83 -17.51
N ARG A 333 12.84 24.46 -17.27
CA ARG A 333 11.89 24.85 -18.31
C ARG A 333 12.48 25.77 -19.40
N PRO A 334 13.16 26.90 -19.08
CA PRO A 334 13.80 27.73 -20.10
C PRO A 334 15.00 27.02 -20.73
N TYR A 335 15.78 26.28 -19.94
CA TYR A 335 16.95 25.54 -20.44
C TYR A 335 16.55 24.47 -21.48
N LEU A 336 15.53 23.66 -21.20
CA LEU A 336 15.04 22.62 -22.10
C LEU A 336 14.45 23.20 -23.39
N LYS A 337 13.81 24.38 -23.32
CA LYS A 337 13.34 25.10 -24.52
C LYS A 337 14.52 25.55 -25.40
N GLU A 338 15.56 26.10 -24.78
CA GLU A 338 16.75 26.57 -25.49
C GLU A 338 17.51 25.41 -26.14
N VAL A 339 17.65 24.31 -25.39
CA VAL A 339 18.29 23.09 -25.87
C VAL A 339 17.53 22.50 -27.07
N LYS A 340 16.20 22.55 -27.10
CA LYS A 340 15.41 22.14 -28.27
C LYS A 340 15.71 23.00 -29.51
N HIS A 341 15.97 24.29 -29.32
CA HIS A 341 16.34 25.19 -30.40
C HIS A 341 17.76 24.88 -30.91
N TYR A 342 18.72 24.76 -30.01
CA TYR A 342 20.10 24.36 -30.32
C TYR A 342 20.17 22.98 -31.02
N GLU A 343 19.36 22.03 -30.57
CA GLU A 343 19.28 20.68 -31.13
C GLU A 343 18.87 20.69 -32.61
N LYS A 344 18.01 21.63 -33.02
CA LYS A 344 17.64 21.80 -34.44
C LYS A 344 18.87 22.18 -35.29
N TYR A 345 19.70 23.09 -34.80
CA TYR A 345 20.93 23.50 -35.49
C TYR A 345 21.97 22.37 -35.52
N ARG A 346 22.15 21.67 -34.38
CA ARG A 346 23.04 20.51 -34.28
C ARG A 346 22.66 19.42 -35.29
N TRP A 347 21.38 19.07 -35.34
CA TRP A 347 20.87 18.06 -36.28
C TRP A 347 21.05 18.47 -37.74
N LEU A 348 20.79 19.74 -38.08
CA LEU A 348 20.98 20.27 -39.43
C LEU A 348 22.45 20.22 -39.84
N ALA A 349 23.36 20.69 -38.98
CA ALA A 349 24.80 20.67 -39.23
C ALA A 349 25.33 19.24 -39.42
N GLY A 350 24.89 18.29 -38.57
CA GLY A 350 25.24 16.87 -38.70
C GLY A 350 24.72 16.26 -40.00
N THR A 351 23.51 16.62 -40.42
CA THR A 351 22.90 16.13 -41.68
C THR A 351 23.68 16.65 -42.89
N ILE A 352 23.99 17.95 -42.95
CA ILE A 352 24.78 18.55 -44.03
C ILE A 352 26.17 17.88 -44.11
N ALA A 353 26.84 17.68 -42.98
CA ALA A 353 28.14 17.02 -42.94
C ALA A 353 28.08 15.58 -43.48
N CYS A 354 27.04 14.81 -43.10
CA CYS A 354 26.83 13.46 -43.63
C CYS A 354 26.57 13.48 -45.15
N THR A 355 25.79 14.44 -45.65
CA THR A 355 25.54 14.60 -47.09
C THR A 355 26.82 14.89 -47.87
N VAL A 356 27.71 15.74 -47.34
CA VAL A 356 29.01 16.03 -47.96
C VAL A 356 29.89 14.77 -48.03
N ILE A 357 29.94 13.99 -46.95
CA ILE A 357 30.71 12.72 -46.94
C ILE A 357 30.11 11.72 -47.93
N LEU A 358 28.77 11.60 -47.99
CA LEU A 358 28.08 10.75 -48.96
C LEU A 358 28.36 11.17 -50.40
N LEU A 359 28.46 12.47 -50.69
CA LEU A 359 28.83 12.97 -52.00
C LEU A 359 30.25 12.54 -52.39
N ILE A 360 31.21 12.58 -51.44
CA ILE A 360 32.58 12.09 -51.65
C ILE A 360 32.56 10.58 -51.95
N VAL A 361 31.82 9.80 -51.16
CA VAL A 361 31.66 8.35 -51.38
C VAL A 361 31.03 8.08 -52.74
N PHE A 362 30.01 8.85 -53.13
CA PHE A 362 29.35 8.74 -54.43
C PHE A 362 30.33 8.99 -55.58
N CYS A 363 31.14 10.06 -55.50
CA CYS A 363 32.19 10.34 -56.47
C CYS A 363 33.23 9.20 -56.54
N ASN A 364 33.62 8.63 -55.39
CA ASN A 364 34.57 7.52 -55.34
C ASN A 364 34.00 6.22 -55.94
N VAL A 365 32.74 5.90 -55.65
CA VAL A 365 32.06 4.71 -56.20
C VAL A 365 31.87 4.84 -57.71
N LEU A 366 31.40 5.99 -58.21
CA LEU A 366 31.28 6.23 -59.65
C LEU A 366 32.64 6.25 -60.34
N GLY A 367 33.64 6.87 -59.71
CA GLY A 367 35.02 6.91 -60.21
C GLY A 367 35.63 5.50 -60.31
N LEU A 368 35.43 4.65 -59.30
CA LEU A 368 35.82 3.25 -59.32
C LEU A 368 35.04 2.45 -60.36
N SER A 369 33.73 2.65 -60.47
CA SER A 369 32.85 1.89 -61.38
C SER A 369 33.15 2.19 -62.85
N PHE A 370 33.26 3.46 -63.22
CA PHE A 370 33.68 3.84 -64.58
C PHE A 370 35.16 3.50 -64.84
N GLY A 371 36.00 3.57 -63.80
CA GLY A 371 37.39 3.14 -63.85
C GLY A 371 37.56 1.64 -64.12
N THR A 372 36.81 0.76 -63.45
CA THR A 372 36.85 -0.70 -63.68
C THR A 372 36.16 -1.08 -64.98
N TYR A 373 35.00 -0.49 -65.28
CA TYR A 373 34.25 -0.77 -66.51
C TYR A 373 35.07 -0.40 -67.76
N GLY A 374 35.75 0.75 -67.74
CA GLY A 374 36.70 1.11 -68.79
C GLY A 374 37.79 0.04 -68.96
N LEU A 375 38.30 -0.57 -67.88
CA LEU A 375 39.32 -1.61 -68.01
C LEU A 375 38.82 -2.94 -68.60
N VAL A 376 37.53 -3.23 -68.47
CA VAL A 376 36.90 -4.47 -68.96
C VAL A 376 36.47 -4.34 -70.43
N VAL A 377 35.85 -3.23 -70.82
CA VAL A 377 35.38 -2.98 -72.19
C VAL A 377 36.48 -2.29 -73.00
N ARG A 378 37.46 -3.10 -73.43
CA ARG A 378 38.69 -2.61 -74.07
C ARG A 378 38.75 -2.84 -75.58
N GLU A 379 37.62 -3.23 -76.19
CA GLU A 379 37.55 -3.62 -77.60
C GLU A 379 37.45 -2.41 -78.55
N ASP A 380 36.81 -1.31 -78.12
CA ASP A 380 36.70 -0.08 -78.92
C ASP A 380 37.56 1.08 -78.36
N PRO A 381 38.53 1.62 -79.13
CA PRO A 381 39.49 2.60 -78.64
C PRO A 381 38.88 3.96 -78.29
N SER A 382 37.78 4.39 -78.92
CA SER A 382 37.14 5.70 -78.66
C SER A 382 36.26 5.73 -77.41
N ASP A 383 35.51 4.65 -77.15
CA ASP A 383 34.55 4.58 -76.04
C ASP A 383 35.23 4.29 -74.70
N TYR A 384 36.31 3.52 -74.74
CA TYR A 384 37.20 3.28 -73.60
C TYR A 384 37.77 4.57 -73.02
N GLU A 385 38.27 5.46 -73.89
CA GLU A 385 38.98 6.67 -73.48
C GLU A 385 38.04 7.65 -72.78
N SER A 386 36.82 7.82 -73.31
CA SER A 386 35.78 8.70 -72.74
C SER A 386 35.31 8.24 -71.35
N ARG A 387 35.03 6.94 -71.16
CA ARG A 387 34.54 6.40 -69.87
C ARG A 387 35.63 6.37 -68.80
N ALA A 388 36.86 6.03 -69.16
CA ALA A 388 38.00 6.09 -68.24
C ALA A 388 38.33 7.54 -67.84
N GLU A 389 38.22 8.50 -68.76
CA GLU A 389 38.37 9.92 -68.47
C GLU A 389 37.27 10.43 -67.52
N ALA A 390 36.02 10.01 -67.73
CA ALA A 390 34.91 10.32 -66.83
C ALA A 390 35.18 9.79 -65.41
N GLY A 391 35.62 8.52 -65.28
CA GLY A 391 36.00 7.93 -63.99
C GLY A 391 37.12 8.69 -63.28
N ALA A 392 38.16 9.10 -64.02
CA ALA A 392 39.24 9.92 -63.48
C ALA A 392 38.76 11.30 -63.00
N LYS A 393 37.86 11.95 -63.76
CA LYS A 393 37.23 13.23 -63.36
C LYS A 393 36.41 13.10 -62.08
N PHE A 394 35.67 12.01 -61.89
CA PHE A 394 34.93 11.75 -60.65
C PHE A 394 35.86 11.51 -59.45
N LEU A 395 36.95 10.76 -59.61
CA LEU A 395 37.94 10.56 -58.53
C LEU A 395 38.64 11.87 -58.14
N ILE A 396 39.04 12.69 -59.13
CA ILE A 396 39.66 14.00 -58.87
C ILE A 396 38.67 14.95 -58.17
N THR A 397 37.41 14.94 -58.60
CA THR A 397 36.32 15.70 -57.95
C THR A 397 36.12 15.26 -56.50
N GLY A 398 36.11 13.95 -56.23
CA GLY A 398 36.00 13.40 -54.87
C GLY A 398 37.17 13.81 -53.96
N VAL A 399 38.40 13.77 -54.47
CA VAL A 399 39.59 14.27 -53.74
C VAL A 399 39.50 15.77 -53.49
N THR A 400 39.01 16.55 -54.46
CA THR A 400 38.85 18.00 -54.35
C THR A 400 37.85 18.37 -53.25
N PHE A 401 36.68 17.71 -53.21
CA PHE A 401 35.70 17.91 -52.14
C PHE A 401 36.23 17.44 -50.79
N SER A 402 36.95 16.31 -50.74
CA SER A 402 37.58 15.82 -49.51
C SER A 402 38.54 16.86 -48.94
N PHE A 403 39.33 17.52 -49.79
CA PHE A 403 40.26 18.58 -49.38
C PHE A 403 39.54 19.85 -48.92
N LEU A 404 38.54 20.29 -49.69
CA LEU A 404 37.76 21.50 -49.42
C LEU A 404 37.06 21.44 -48.05
N PHE A 405 36.45 20.29 -47.75
CA PHE A 405 35.66 20.11 -46.52
C PHE A 405 36.46 19.44 -45.38
N SER A 406 37.70 19.04 -45.63
CA SER A 406 38.60 18.40 -44.67
C SER A 406 38.66 19.13 -43.33
N TRP A 407 38.90 20.44 -43.37
CA TRP A 407 39.04 21.28 -42.18
C TRP A 407 37.71 21.43 -41.40
N VAL A 408 36.56 21.45 -42.09
CA VAL A 408 35.24 21.51 -41.46
C VAL A 408 34.92 20.19 -40.76
N LEU A 409 35.20 19.07 -41.41
CA LEU A 409 34.93 17.74 -40.87
C LEU A 409 35.78 17.45 -39.62
N ILE A 410 37.06 17.81 -39.65
CA ILE A 410 37.93 17.62 -38.47
C ILE A 410 37.49 18.49 -37.29
N LEU A 411 37.08 19.73 -37.53
CA LEU A 411 36.55 20.60 -36.48
C LEU A 411 35.26 20.04 -35.87
N LEU A 412 34.36 19.51 -36.71
CA LEU A 412 33.12 18.88 -36.26
C LEU A 412 33.41 17.65 -35.39
N VAL A 413 34.30 16.77 -35.84
CA VAL A 413 34.67 15.56 -35.08
C VAL A 413 35.29 15.94 -33.73
N VAL A 414 36.24 16.88 -33.69
CA VAL A 414 36.85 17.34 -32.43
C VAL A 414 35.81 17.99 -31.52
N GLY A 415 34.96 18.87 -32.05
CA GLY A 415 33.94 19.56 -31.27
C GLY A 415 32.93 18.58 -30.66
N THR A 416 32.41 17.66 -31.46
CA THR A 416 31.45 16.64 -30.99
C THR A 416 32.10 15.64 -30.03
N PHE A 417 33.35 15.26 -30.24
CA PHE A 417 34.08 14.36 -29.34
C PHE A 417 34.36 15.02 -28.00
N LEU A 418 34.82 16.28 -27.99
CA LEU A 418 35.06 17.03 -26.76
C LEU A 418 33.76 17.23 -25.98
N ILE A 419 32.71 17.73 -26.62
CA ILE A 419 31.45 18.00 -25.93
C ILE A 419 30.78 16.69 -25.49
N GLY A 420 30.60 15.74 -26.41
CA GLY A 420 29.91 14.48 -26.15
C GLY A 420 30.66 13.57 -25.17
N GLY A 421 31.99 13.53 -25.27
CA GLY A 421 32.83 12.78 -24.33
C GLY A 421 32.74 13.34 -22.92
N ASN A 422 32.82 14.67 -22.77
CA ASN A 422 32.72 15.32 -21.46
C ASN A 422 31.34 15.08 -20.84
N ILE A 423 30.26 15.26 -21.61
CA ILE A 423 28.90 14.99 -21.14
C ILE A 423 28.76 13.53 -20.67
N ARG A 424 29.25 12.57 -21.47
CA ARG A 424 29.16 11.15 -21.11
C ARG A 424 29.89 10.83 -19.81
N THR A 425 31.10 11.35 -19.63
CA THR A 425 31.94 10.99 -18.48
C THR A 425 31.58 11.76 -17.21
N LEU A 426 31.30 13.06 -17.31
CA LEU A 426 31.04 13.93 -16.16
C LEU A 426 29.59 13.87 -15.69
N VAL A 427 28.64 13.57 -16.60
CA VAL A 427 27.21 13.63 -16.29
C VAL A 427 26.57 12.25 -16.44
N CYS A 428 26.58 11.66 -17.64
CA CYS A 428 25.77 10.46 -17.91
C CYS A 428 26.24 9.24 -17.12
N LYS A 429 27.55 9.02 -17.00
CA LYS A 429 28.09 7.86 -16.30
C LYS A 429 27.85 7.93 -14.77
N PRO A 430 28.14 9.05 -14.09
CA PRO A 430 27.77 9.20 -12.68
C PRO A 430 26.25 9.09 -12.46
N TRP A 431 25.43 9.62 -13.38
CA TRP A 431 23.97 9.52 -13.30
C TRP A 431 23.49 8.08 -13.38
N ALA A 432 23.97 7.31 -14.37
CA ALA A 432 23.62 5.91 -14.56
C ALA A 432 24.09 5.03 -13.39
N ASN A 433 25.27 5.33 -12.84
CA ASN A 433 25.82 4.62 -11.69
C ASN A 433 25.24 5.07 -10.34
N GLN A 434 24.32 6.05 -10.35
CA GLN A 434 23.76 6.68 -9.14
C GLN A 434 24.82 7.31 -8.22
N GLU A 435 26.02 7.55 -8.72
CA GLU A 435 27.12 8.17 -7.97
C GLU A 435 26.85 9.65 -7.66
N ILE A 436 25.96 10.30 -8.42
CA ILE A 436 25.52 11.69 -8.18
C ILE A 436 24.67 11.82 -6.90
N TYR A 437 24.08 10.72 -6.43
CA TYR A 437 23.21 10.71 -5.25
C TYR A 437 23.94 10.27 -3.97
N LYS A 438 25.22 9.92 -4.07
CA LYS A 438 26.11 9.67 -2.94
C LYS A 438 26.84 10.96 -2.61
#